data_AF-A0A7K1LBU5-F1
#
_entry.id   AF-A0A7K1LBU5-F1
#
_cell.length_a   1.000
_cell.length_b   1.000
_cell.length_c   1.000
_cell.angle_alpha   90.00
_cell.angle_beta   90.00
_cell.angle_gamma   90.00
#
_symmetry.space_group_name_H-M   'P 1'
#
loop_
_entity.id
_entity.type
_entity.pdbx_description
1 polymer ?
#
loop_
_entity_poly.entity_id
_entity_poly.type
_entity_poly.pdbx_seq_one_letter_code
_entity_poly.pdbx_strand_id
1 'polypeptide(L)' 'MSAQRGAAGREEPTPAALRAATARGLQEQFPGVRVWYGEATGSWWALVPRRDGPRLLEAASAQELREEIMSARNRG' A
#
# COMPACT_ATOMS: atom_id res chain seq x y z
N MET A 1 -34.70 -7.42 -22.51
CA MET A 1 -33.61 -7.64 -21.53
C MET A 1 -32.40 -6.84 -22.00
N SER A 2 -32.37 -5.54 -21.70
CA SER A 2 -31.27 -4.65 -22.05
C SER A 2 -31.16 -3.54 -21.01
N ALA A 3 -29.91 -3.21 -20.71
CA ALA A 3 -29.43 -1.98 -20.11
C ALA A 3 -29.65 -1.77 -18.60
N GLN A 4 -28.54 -1.84 -17.86
CA GLN A 4 -28.23 -0.81 -16.88
C GLN A 4 -26.78 -0.34 -17.09
N ARG A 5 -26.61 0.48 -18.12
CA ARG A 5 -25.65 1.59 -18.12
C ARG A 5 -26.30 2.69 -17.28
N GLY A 6 -25.67 3.08 -16.17
CA GLY A 6 -26.13 4.23 -15.39
C GLY A 6 -25.49 4.33 -14.02
N ALA A 7 -24.31 4.95 -13.95
CA ALA A 7 -23.90 5.86 -12.87
C ALA A 7 -22.45 6.33 -13.12
N ALA A 8 -22.26 7.16 -14.14
CA ALA A 8 -21.14 8.11 -14.14
C ALA A 8 -21.50 9.23 -13.15
N GLY A 9 -21.36 8.95 -11.86
CA GLY A 9 -21.15 9.98 -10.84
C GLY A 9 -19.66 10.12 -10.64
N ARG A 10 -19.15 11.31 -10.35
CA ARG A 10 -17.78 11.43 -9.84
C ARG A 10 -17.74 10.63 -8.55
N GLU A 11 -17.28 9.38 -8.60
CA GLU A 11 -16.93 8.67 -7.39
C GLU A 11 -15.76 9.46 -6.81
N GLU A 12 -16.03 10.31 -5.83
CA GLU A 12 -14.98 10.75 -4.92
C GLU A 12 -14.21 9.48 -4.56
N PRO A 13 -12.91 9.42 -4.89
CA PRO A 13 -12.17 8.19 -4.76
C PRO A 13 -12.30 7.74 -3.31
N THR A 14 -12.93 6.58 -3.12
CA THR A 14 -13.21 6.08 -1.77
C THR A 14 -11.88 6.07 -1.00
N PRO A 15 -11.88 6.32 0.33
CA PRO A 15 -10.66 6.28 1.11
C PRO A 15 -9.86 4.99 0.90
N ALA A 16 -10.56 3.86 0.69
CA ALA A 16 -9.97 2.58 0.32
C ALA A 16 -9.29 2.60 -1.06
N ALA A 17 -9.90 3.21 -2.08
CA ALA A 17 -9.30 3.36 -3.41
C ALA A 17 -8.06 4.27 -3.39
N LEU A 18 -8.09 5.37 -2.63
CA LEU A 18 -6.93 6.23 -2.42
C LEU A 18 -5.78 5.46 -1.75
N ARG A 19 -6.07 4.70 -0.69
CA ARG A 19 -5.08 3.84 -0.03
C ARG A 19 -4.54 2.78 -0.98
N ALA A 20 -5.39 2.12 -1.77
CA ALA A 20 -4.94 1.15 -2.77
C ALA A 20 -4.02 1.78 -3.82
N ALA A 21 -4.32 2.99 -4.28
CA ALA A 21 -3.46 3.74 -5.20
C ALA A 21 -2.12 4.11 -4.55
N THR A 22 -2.12 4.56 -3.30
CA THR A 22 -0.88 4.84 -2.55
C THR A 22 -0.05 3.58 -2.32
N ALA A 23 -0.68 2.46 -1.94
CA ALA A 23 -0.03 1.17 -1.78
C ALA A 23 0.63 0.72 -3.08
N ARG A 24 -0.06 0.89 -4.21
CA ARG A 24 0.47 0.57 -5.53
C ARG A 24 1.65 1.45 -5.90
N GLY A 25 1.56 2.76 -5.68
CA GLY A 25 2.67 3.69 -5.93
C GLY A 25 3.91 3.38 -5.09
N LEU A 26 3.74 2.88 -3.86
CA LEU A 26 4.85 2.38 -3.05
C LEU A 26 5.44 1.08 -3.61
N GLN A 27 4.62 0.13 -4.04
CA GLN A 27 5.09 -1.12 -4.64
C GLN A 27 5.85 -0.87 -5.95
N GLU A 28 5.44 0.11 -6.75
CA GLU A 28 6.15 0.53 -7.97
C GLU A 28 7.54 1.13 -7.65
N GLN A 29 7.67 1.84 -6.53
CA GLN A 29 8.97 2.35 -6.04
C GLN A 29 9.86 1.26 -5.44
N PHE A 30 9.25 0.19 -4.93
CA PHE A 30 9.91 -0.89 -4.19
C PHE A 30 9.62 -2.26 -4.80
N PRO A 31 10.29 -2.63 -5.91
CA PRO A 31 10.06 -3.91 -6.55
C PRO A 31 10.32 -5.07 -5.60
N GLY A 32 9.32 -5.96 -5.47
CA GLY A 32 9.35 -7.12 -4.58
C GLY A 32 8.78 -6.89 -3.18
N VAL A 33 8.57 -5.63 -2.77
CA VAL A 33 7.87 -5.31 -1.52
C VAL A 33 6.37 -5.39 -1.75
N ARG A 34 5.62 -6.01 -0.83
CA ARG A 34 4.15 -5.94 -0.83
C ARG A 34 3.72 -4.90 0.17
N VAL A 35 2.85 -3.97 -0.24
CA VAL A 35 2.34 -2.91 0.64
C VAL A 35 0.82 -2.97 0.66
N TRP A 36 0.23 -2.83 1.85
CA TRP A 36 -1.22 -2.76 2.04
C TRP A 36 -1.57 -1.89 3.25
N TYR A 37 -2.82 -1.45 3.32
CA TYR A 37 -3.36 -0.78 4.50
C TYR A 37 -4.23 -1.76 5.28
N GLY A 38 -3.94 -1.92 6.56
CA GLY A 38 -4.71 -2.77 7.48
C GLY A 38 -5.92 -2.01 8.02
N GLU A 39 -7.09 -2.19 7.41
CA GLU A 39 -8.34 -1.53 7.87
C GLU A 39 -8.67 -1.83 9.34
N ALA A 40 -8.31 -3.01 9.84
CA ALA A 40 -8.53 -3.41 11.23
C ALA A 40 -7.59 -2.71 12.23
N THR A 41 -6.37 -2.36 11.81
CA THR A 41 -5.38 -1.71 12.68
C THR A 41 -5.28 -0.21 12.44
N GLY A 42 -5.78 0.28 11.30
CA GLY A 42 -5.60 1.65 10.85
C GLY A 42 -4.17 1.96 10.39
N SER A 43 -3.33 0.93 10.18
CA SER A 43 -1.89 1.09 9.90
C SER A 43 -1.53 0.67 8.48
N TRP A 44 -0.44 1.23 7.98
CA TRP A 44 0.23 0.79 6.77
C TRP A 44 1.17 -0.37 7.07
N TRP A 45 1.15 -1.37 6.21
CA TRP A 45 1.96 -2.56 6.34
C TRP A 45 2.78 -2.80 5.07
N ALA A 46 4.02 -3.25 5.26
CA ALA A 46 4.89 -3.64 4.17
C ALA A 46 5.63 -4.94 4.46
N LEU A 47 5.56 -5.88 3.53
CA LEU A 47 6.36 -7.10 3.55
C LEU A 47 7.56 -6.89 2.61
N VAL A 48 8.74 -6.70 3.20
CA VAL A 48 9.99 -6.46 2.49
C VAL A 48 10.81 -7.75 2.42
N PRO A 49 11.06 -8.32 1.24
CA PRO A 49 11.98 -9.44 1.10
C PRO A 49 13.42 -8.98 1.36
N ARG A 50 14.11 -9.60 2.31
CA ARG A 50 15.54 -9.38 2.59
C ARG A 50 16.30 -10.70 2.49
N ARG A 51 17.63 -10.63 2.40
CA ARG A 51 18.51 -11.82 2.37
C ARG A 51 18.36 -12.68 3.63
N ASP A 52 18.18 -12.04 4.79
CA ASP A 52 18.01 -12.73 6.08
C ASP A 52 16.58 -13.24 6.32
N GLY A 53 15.67 -13.01 5.37
CA GLY A 53 14.26 -13.37 5.46
C GLY A 53 13.31 -12.19 5.24
N PRO A 54 12.01 -12.47 5.00
CA PRO A 54 11.01 -11.42 4.82
C PRO A 54 10.79 -10.67 6.13
N ARG A 55 10.83 -9.33 6.07
CA ARG A 55 10.56 -8.45 7.20
C ARG A 55 9.21 -7.78 7.02
N LEU A 56 8.37 -7.87 8.04
CA LEU A 56 7.13 -7.12 8.12
C LEU A 56 7.40 -5.78 8.82
N LEU A 57 6.94 -4.70 8.20
CA LEU A 57 7.03 -3.34 8.71
C LEU A 57 5.60 -2.79 8.87
N GLU A 58 5.38 -2.04 9.94
CA GLU A 58 4.14 -1.34 10.24
C GLU A 58 4.45 0.14 10.43
N ALA A 59 3.58 1.02 9.93
CA ALA A 59 3.68 2.46 10.16
C ALA A 59 2.30 3.12 10.19
N ALA A 60 2.18 4.26 10.86
CA ALA A 60 0.92 5.00 10.94
C ALA A 60 0.60 5.74 9.62
N SER A 61 1.62 6.06 8.83
CA SER A 61 1.47 6.76 7.55
C SER A 61 2.23 6.10 6.40
N ALA A 62 1.79 6.35 5.17
CA ALA A 62 2.48 5.85 3.97
C ALA A 62 3.90 6.40 3.82
N GLN A 63 4.14 7.63 4.29
CA GLN A 63 5.45 8.27 4.25
C GLN A 63 6.42 7.62 5.24
N GLU A 64 5.97 7.38 6.47
CA GLU A 64 6.76 6.67 7.47
C GLU A 64 7.04 5.22 7.04
N LEU A 65 6.05 4.53 6.44
CA LEU A 65 6.26 3.20 5.88
C LEU A 65 7.35 3.19 4.80
N ARG A 66 7.37 4.21 3.93
CA ARG A 66 8.40 4.37 2.90
C ARG A 66 9.79 4.50 3.52
N GLU A 67 9.93 5.32 4.55
CA GLU A 67 11.20 5.54 5.25
C GLU A 67 11.69 4.26 5.96
N GLU A 68 10.77 3.51 6.56
CA GLU A 68 11.05 2.19 7.14
C GLU A 68 11.47 1.17 6.09
N ILE A 69 10.81 1.12 4.92
CA ILE A 69 11.21 0.24 3.80
C ILE A 69 12.62 0.61 3.32
N MET A 70 12.91 1.90 3.14
CA MET A 70 14.24 2.37 2.75
C MET A 70 15.30 1.96 3.77
N SER A 71 15.01 2.16 5.05
CA SER A 71 15.91 1.79 6.16
C SER A 71 16.14 0.28 6.25
N ALA A 72 15.09 -0.53 6.05
CA ALA A 72 15.18 -1.99 6.03
C ALA A 72 16.00 -2.50 4.84
N ARG A 73 15.93 -1.84 3.67
CA ARG A 73 16.76 -2.19 2.50
C ARG A 73 18.21 -1.78 2.67
N ASN A 74 18.49 -0.64 3.30
CA ASN A 74 19.87 -0.16 3.51
C ASN A 74 20.65 -0.96 4.56
N ARG A 75 19.97 -1.66 5.48
CA ARG A 75 20.61 -2.49 6.51
C ARG A 75 20.93 -3.93 6.07
N GLY A 76 20.87 -4.25 4.77
CA GLY A 76 20.97 -5.61 4.23
C GLY A 76 22.08 -5.79 3.20
#